data_AF-E0NCH3-F1
#
_entry.id   AF-E0NCH3-F1
#
_cell.length_a   1.000
_cell.length_b   1.000
_cell.length_c   1.000
_cell.angle_alpha   90.00
_cell.angle_beta   90.00
_cell.angle_gamma   90.00
#
_symmetry.space_group_name_H-M   'P 1'
#
loop_
_entity.id
_entity.type
_entity.pdbx_description
1 polymer ?
#
loop_
_entity_poly.entity_id
_entity_poly.type
_entity_poly.pdbx_seq_one_letter_code
_entity_poly.pdbx_strand_id
1 'polypeptide(L)'
;MEFLSLHPWWSFFIILTIILSYIGFCAHLHIQNRAVFFYSYRDVTIIFLTPVILIALSYLIKNKEILSACILCITLIAFSWAWIITYRSNTKRFFLSLLIVWGKLLLSTIVWAILAISLGLAVITGNSKRKKYERRDRHAERNEKAFIGALLVGFELSRNLLNLCCLHKDFSTPSKNIEVNRS
;
A
#
# COMPACT_ATOMS: atom_id res chain seq x y z
N MET A 1 8.48 31.39 -3.15
CA MET A 1 7.45 30.37 -2.83
C MET A 1 6.05 30.84 -3.25
N GLU A 2 5.91 31.56 -4.38
CA GLU A 2 4.60 32.03 -4.90
C GLU A 2 4.13 31.27 -6.14
N PHE A 3 4.95 30.39 -6.70
CA PHE A 3 4.58 29.60 -7.90
C PHE A 3 3.59 28.46 -7.60
N LEU A 4 3.41 28.10 -6.33
CA LEU A 4 2.50 27.04 -5.88
C LEU A 4 1.07 27.53 -5.62
N SER A 5 0.80 28.85 -5.65
CA SER A 5 -0.52 29.40 -5.31
C SER A 5 -1.43 29.63 -6.52
N LEU A 6 -0.92 29.64 -7.76
CA LEU A 6 -1.72 30.03 -8.93
C LEU A 6 -2.59 28.92 -9.51
N HIS A 7 -2.24 27.64 -9.35
CA HIS A 7 -3.14 26.53 -9.74
C HIS A 7 -2.89 25.27 -8.89
N PRO A 8 -3.74 24.98 -7.87
CA PRO A 8 -3.53 23.85 -6.96
C PRO A 8 -3.47 22.49 -7.67
N TRP A 9 -4.13 22.36 -8.84
CA TRP A 9 -4.08 21.17 -9.68
C TRP A 9 -2.69 20.89 -10.26
N TRP A 10 -1.97 21.93 -10.69
CA TRP A 10 -0.60 21.77 -11.22
C TRP A 10 0.36 21.29 -10.15
N SER A 11 0.27 21.85 -8.95
CA SER A 11 1.07 21.41 -7.81
C SER A 11 0.80 19.95 -7.45
N PHE A 12 -0.46 19.51 -7.50
CA PHE A 12 -0.81 18.11 -7.31
C PHE A 12 -0.15 17.19 -8.35
N PHE A 13 -0.22 17.51 -9.64
CA PHE A 13 0.40 16.70 -10.69
C PHE A 13 1.93 16.65 -10.57
N ILE A 14 2.57 17.76 -10.21
CA ILE A 14 4.02 17.80 -9.97
C ILE A 14 4.39 16.88 -8.81
N ILE A 15 3.69 16.98 -7.68
CA ILE A 15 3.94 16.13 -6.50
C ILE A 15 3.71 14.65 -6.85
N LEU A 16 2.62 14.33 -7.54
CA LEU A 16 2.32 12.96 -7.98
C LEU A 16 3.44 12.40 -8.87
N THR A 17 3.95 13.21 -9.80
CA THR A 17 5.05 12.82 -10.70
C THR A 17 6.35 12.57 -9.92
N ILE A 18 6.64 13.38 -8.91
CA ILE A 18 7.79 13.18 -8.02
C ILE A 18 7.64 11.87 -7.23
N ILE A 19 6.47 11.59 -6.67
CA ILE A 19 6.21 10.35 -5.93
C ILE A 19 6.34 9.13 -6.85
N LEU A 20 5.75 9.16 -8.04
CA LEU A 20 5.81 8.06 -9.00
C LEU A 20 7.23 7.82 -9.51
N SER A 21 7.98 8.88 -9.80
CA SER A 21 9.38 8.76 -10.22
C SER A 21 10.27 8.21 -9.11
N TYR A 22 10.02 8.61 -7.86
CA TYR A 22 10.73 8.08 -6.69
C TYR A 22 10.47 6.58 -6.47
N ILE A 23 9.20 6.16 -6.53
CA ILE A 23 8.84 4.74 -6.44
C ILE A 23 9.42 3.96 -7.62
N GLY A 24 9.35 4.53 -8.83
CA GLY A 24 9.94 3.96 -10.05
C GLY A 24 11.45 3.76 -9.91
N PHE A 25 12.16 4.71 -9.33
CA PHE A 25 13.59 4.59 -9.04
C PHE A 25 13.87 3.48 -8.01
N CYS A 26 13.10 3.40 -6.94
CA CYS A 26 13.22 2.33 -5.94
C CYS A 26 12.95 0.95 -6.55
N ALA A 27 11.91 0.83 -7.39
CA ALA A 27 11.58 -0.39 -8.12
C ALA A 27 12.66 -0.77 -9.13
N HIS A 28 13.25 0.21 -9.81
CA HIS A 28 14.37 -0.01 -10.73
C HIS A 28 15.60 -0.58 -10.00
N LEU A 29 15.95 -0.02 -8.83
CA LEU A 29 17.01 -0.57 -7.98
C LEU A 29 16.70 -2.02 -7.54
N HIS A 30 15.43 -2.33 -7.31
CA HIS A 30 14.99 -3.68 -6.96
C HIS A 30 15.16 -4.67 -8.12
N ILE A 31 14.68 -4.32 -9.30
CA ILE A 31 14.79 -5.15 -10.51
C ILE A 31 16.26 -5.40 -10.88
N GLN A 32 17.15 -4.43 -10.65
CA GLN A 32 18.59 -4.59 -10.86
C GLN A 32 19.33 -5.33 -9.74
N ASN A 33 18.61 -5.89 -8.74
CA ASN A 33 19.20 -6.55 -7.57
C ASN A 33 20.16 -5.66 -6.75
N ARG A 34 20.05 -4.33 -6.88
CA ARG A 34 20.86 -3.34 -6.14
C ARG A 34 20.27 -3.02 -4.78
N ALA A 35 18.95 -3.14 -4.66
CA ALA A 35 18.20 -2.97 -3.42
C ALA A 35 17.12 -4.03 -3.32
N VAL A 36 16.62 -4.28 -2.11
CA VAL A 36 15.44 -5.11 -1.89
C VAL A 36 14.33 -4.17 -1.46
N PHE A 37 13.28 -4.06 -2.28
CA PHE A 37 12.09 -3.30 -1.95
C PHE A 37 11.34 -4.03 -0.84
N PHE A 38 10.41 -4.94 -1.13
CA PHE A 38 9.87 -5.85 -0.12
C PHE A 38 10.68 -7.13 -0.06
N TYR A 39 11.05 -7.56 1.15
CA TYR A 39 11.72 -8.84 1.31
C TYR A 39 10.77 -10.02 1.07
N SER A 40 9.60 -9.98 1.71
CA SER A 40 8.59 -11.05 1.67
C SER A 40 7.19 -10.48 1.92
N TYR A 41 6.14 -11.29 1.79
CA TYR A 41 4.77 -10.88 2.12
C TYR A 41 4.58 -10.52 3.60
N ARG A 42 5.49 -10.92 4.48
CA ARG A 42 5.50 -10.48 5.89
C ARG A 42 5.72 -8.97 6.02
N ASP A 43 6.64 -8.43 5.23
CA ASP A 43 6.96 -7.00 5.20
C ASP A 43 5.78 -6.18 4.67
N VAL A 44 5.18 -6.69 3.58
CA VAL A 44 3.94 -6.15 3.01
C VAL A 44 2.83 -6.15 4.06
N THR A 45 2.54 -7.29 4.69
CA THR A 45 1.46 -7.37 5.69
C THR A 45 1.66 -6.43 6.86
N ILE A 46 2.89 -6.23 7.37
CA ILE A 46 3.14 -5.24 8.42
C ILE A 46 2.72 -3.83 7.95
N ILE A 47 3.15 -3.43 6.76
CA ILE A 47 2.88 -2.08 6.25
C ILE A 47 1.39 -1.88 5.90
N PHE A 48 0.74 -2.90 5.35
CA PHE A 48 -0.65 -2.81 4.90
C PHE A 48 -1.68 -3.06 6.01
N LEU A 49 -1.41 -3.97 6.94
CA LEU A 49 -2.34 -4.29 8.01
C LEU A 49 -2.31 -3.24 9.13
N THR A 50 -1.20 -2.53 9.32
CA THR A 50 -1.09 -1.49 10.36
C THR A 50 -2.18 -0.42 10.22
N PRO A 51 -2.41 0.23 9.05
CA PRO A 51 -3.53 1.15 8.87
C PRO A 51 -4.90 0.54 9.18
N VAL A 52 -5.15 -0.72 8.81
CA VAL A 52 -6.42 -1.41 9.11
C VAL A 52 -6.64 -1.52 10.62
N ILE A 53 -5.60 -1.95 11.34
CA ILE A 53 -5.64 -2.06 12.81
C ILE A 53 -5.91 -0.69 13.43
N LEU A 54 -5.26 0.37 12.96
CA LEU A 54 -5.46 1.73 13.47
C LEU A 54 -6.87 2.25 13.22
N ILE A 55 -7.45 2.00 12.05
CA ILE A 55 -8.84 2.36 11.74
C ILE A 55 -9.81 1.59 12.65
N ALA A 56 -9.60 0.28 12.82
CA ALA A 56 -10.43 -0.55 13.69
C ALA A 56 -10.38 -0.07 15.15
N LEU A 57 -9.19 0.24 15.67
CA LEU A 57 -9.03 0.77 17.03
C LEU A 57 -9.71 2.13 17.20
N SER A 58 -9.66 2.98 16.17
CA SER A 58 -10.34 4.29 16.18
C SER A 58 -11.86 4.15 16.27
N TYR A 59 -12.43 3.06 15.75
CA TYR A 59 -13.85 2.76 15.88
C TYR A 59 -14.22 2.16 17.25
N LEU A 60 -13.33 1.34 17.82
CA LEU A 60 -13.58 0.60 19.06
C LEU A 60 -13.33 1.43 20.33
N ILE A 61 -12.25 2.23 20.36
CA ILE A 61 -11.83 2.97 21.55
C ILE A 61 -12.40 4.39 21.48
N LYS A 62 -13.32 4.70 22.40
CA LYS A 62 -13.92 6.04 22.52
C LYS A 62 -13.06 7.02 23.33
N ASN A 63 -12.20 6.52 24.22
CA ASN A 63 -11.30 7.37 25.00
C ASN A 63 -10.13 7.86 24.13
N LYS A 64 -10.07 9.19 23.93
CA LYS A 64 -9.08 9.83 23.05
C LYS A 64 -7.63 9.66 23.52
N GLU A 65 -7.39 9.68 24.83
CA GLU A 65 -6.02 9.57 25.37
C GLU A 65 -5.47 8.17 25.15
N ILE A 66 -6.28 7.16 25.48
CA ILE A 66 -5.93 5.75 25.26
C ILE A 66 -5.75 5.49 23.76
N LEU A 67 -6.67 5.99 22.92
CA LEU A 67 -6.57 5.84 21.47
C LEU A 67 -5.28 6.47 20.92
N SER A 68 -4.95 7.69 21.34
CA SER A 68 -3.73 8.39 20.91
C SER A 68 -2.46 7.61 21.30
N ALA A 69 -2.40 7.12 22.54
CA ALA A 69 -1.28 6.29 23.01
C ALA A 69 -1.17 4.98 22.20
N CYS A 70 -2.30 4.29 21.94
CA CYS A 70 -2.32 3.09 21.12
C CYS A 70 -1.83 3.35 19.68
N ILE A 71 -2.30 4.43 19.05
CA ILE A 71 -1.87 4.81 17.69
C ILE A 71 -0.37 5.03 17.66
N LEU A 72 0.18 5.80 18.61
CA LEU A 72 1.60 6.10 18.69
C LEU A 72 2.42 4.82 18.93
N CYS A 73 2.03 3.98 19.89
CA CYS A 73 2.74 2.74 20.19
C CYS A 73 2.73 1.76 19.00
N ILE A 74 1.57 1.54 18.37
CA ILE A 74 1.44 0.58 17.26
C ILE A 74 2.21 1.08 16.04
N THR A 75 2.12 2.37 15.72
CA THR A 75 2.87 2.95 14.58
C THR A 75 4.37 2.86 14.80
N LEU A 76 4.86 3.15 16.01
CA LEU A 76 6.28 3.00 16.35
C LEU A 76 6.76 1.55 16.25
N ILE A 77 5.99 0.59 16.77
CA ILE A 77 6.33 -0.83 16.71
C ILE A 77 6.36 -1.31 15.24
N ALA A 78 5.32 -0.99 14.47
CA ALA A 78 5.22 -1.38 13.07
C ALA A 78 6.35 -0.76 12.22
N PHE A 79 6.63 0.53 12.43
CA PHE A 79 7.73 1.22 11.75
C PHE A 79 9.09 0.64 12.13
N SER A 80 9.32 0.33 13.41
CA SER A 80 10.56 -0.31 13.87
C SER A 80 10.77 -1.67 13.21
N TRP A 81 9.71 -2.49 13.10
CA TRP A 81 9.78 -3.77 12.42
C TRP A 81 10.03 -3.62 10.91
N ALA A 82 9.31 -2.73 10.24
CA ALA A 82 9.51 -2.43 8.82
C ALA A 82 10.95 -1.93 8.56
N TRP A 83 11.48 -1.08 9.45
CA TRP A 83 12.85 -0.62 9.41
C TRP A 83 13.85 -1.77 9.55
N ILE A 84 13.72 -2.61 10.57
CA ILE A 84 14.64 -3.73 10.81
C ILE A 84 14.68 -4.69 9.61
N ILE A 85 13.53 -5.03 9.04
CA ILE A 85 13.44 -5.90 7.87
C ILE A 85 14.14 -5.25 6.67
N THR A 86 13.87 -3.97 6.42
CA THR A 86 14.47 -3.23 5.29
C THR A 86 15.98 -3.07 5.44
N TYR A 87 16.43 -2.77 6.66
CA TYR A 87 17.84 -2.62 6.99
C TYR A 87 18.62 -3.91 6.77
N ARG A 88 18.05 -5.05 7.18
CA ARG A 88 18.66 -6.36 6.95
C ARG A 88 18.60 -6.78 5.48
N SER A 89 17.49 -6.54 4.79
CA SER A 89 17.37 -6.92 3.37
C SER A 89 18.29 -6.11 2.46
N ASN A 90 18.65 -4.89 2.85
CA ASN A 90 19.52 -3.99 2.09
C ASN A 90 20.96 -3.93 2.64
N THR A 91 21.50 -5.09 3.05
CA THR A 91 22.91 -5.25 3.45
C THR A 91 23.40 -4.30 4.54
N LYS A 92 22.50 -3.90 5.45
CA LYS A 92 22.82 -3.00 6.58
C LYS A 92 23.31 -1.61 6.13
N ARG A 93 23.04 -1.21 4.88
CA ARG A 93 23.35 0.14 4.35
C ARG A 93 22.29 1.13 4.80
N PHE A 94 22.63 2.00 5.75
CA PHE A 94 21.68 2.92 6.38
C PHE A 94 20.92 3.80 5.38
N PHE A 95 21.61 4.57 4.53
CA PHE A 95 20.98 5.50 3.58
C PHE A 95 20.13 4.80 2.52
N LEU A 96 20.60 3.67 2.00
CA LEU A 96 19.82 2.87 1.04
C LEU A 96 18.54 2.34 1.70
N SER A 97 18.66 1.84 2.93
CA SER A 97 17.51 1.33 3.68
C SER A 97 16.51 2.44 3.98
N LEU A 98 16.98 3.65 4.31
CA LEU A 98 16.14 4.81 4.54
C LEU A 98 15.36 5.22 3.28
N LEU A 99 16.04 5.26 2.15
CA LEU A 99 15.43 5.51 0.85
C LEU A 99 14.33 4.47 0.55
N ILE A 100 14.63 3.18 0.74
CA ILE A 100 13.66 2.12 0.46
C ILE A 100 12.47 2.13 1.42
N VAL A 101 12.67 2.41 2.72
CA VAL A 101 11.56 2.49 3.70
C VAL A 101 10.56 3.57 3.30
N TRP A 102 11.03 4.76 2.89
CA TRP A 102 10.13 5.80 2.38
C TRP A 102 9.43 5.38 1.09
N GLY A 103 10.15 4.69 0.18
CA GLY A 103 9.56 4.12 -1.03
C GLY A 103 8.41 3.16 -0.72
N LYS A 104 8.55 2.31 0.30
CA LYS A 104 7.50 1.39 0.75
C LYS A 104 6.27 2.11 1.30
N LEU A 105 6.48 3.12 2.13
CA LEU A 105 5.38 3.90 2.69
C LEU A 105 4.60 4.61 1.59
N LEU A 106 5.29 5.22 0.62
CA LEU A 106 4.65 5.87 -0.54
C LEU A 106 3.96 4.87 -1.46
N LEU A 107 4.55 3.69 -1.70
CA LEU A 107 3.89 2.65 -2.47
C LEU A 107 2.63 2.14 -1.75
N SER A 108 2.69 2.00 -0.42
CA SER A 108 1.54 1.63 0.39
C SER A 108 0.40 2.63 0.26
N THR A 109 0.67 3.94 0.30
CA THR A 109 -0.38 4.95 0.13
C THR A 109 -1.00 4.90 -1.27
N ILE A 110 -0.22 4.63 -2.33
CA ILE A 110 -0.75 4.44 -3.69
C ILE A 110 -1.66 3.22 -3.75
N VAL A 111 -1.24 2.09 -3.19
CA VAL A 111 -2.06 0.87 -3.18
C VAL A 111 -3.36 1.09 -2.38
N TRP A 112 -3.29 1.77 -1.24
CA TRP A 112 -4.48 2.18 -0.49
C TRP A 112 -5.41 3.08 -1.30
N ALA A 113 -4.87 4.02 -2.07
CA ALA A 113 -5.65 4.87 -2.96
C ALA A 113 -6.34 4.05 -4.07
N ILE A 114 -5.63 3.08 -4.68
CA ILE A 114 -6.21 2.17 -5.68
C ILE A 114 -7.37 1.36 -5.07
N LEU A 115 -7.17 0.80 -3.88
CA LEU A 115 -8.22 0.03 -3.18
C LEU A 115 -9.41 0.92 -2.80
N ALA A 116 -9.19 2.15 -2.34
CA ALA A 116 -10.25 3.09 -2.02
C ALA A 116 -11.05 3.51 -3.26
N ILE A 117 -10.39 3.79 -4.39
CA ILE A 117 -11.04 4.10 -5.66
C ILE A 117 -11.84 2.89 -6.16
N SER A 118 -11.27 1.68 -6.09
CA SER A 118 -11.94 0.44 -6.46
C SER A 118 -13.20 0.20 -5.61
N LEU A 119 -13.13 0.42 -4.30
CA LEU A 119 -14.28 0.34 -3.40
C LEU A 119 -15.35 1.39 -3.75
N GLY A 120 -14.94 2.64 -4.00
CA GLY A 120 -15.86 3.71 -4.41
C GLY A 120 -16.57 3.39 -5.72
N LEU A 121 -15.84 2.91 -6.72
CA LEU A 121 -16.39 2.45 -7.99
C LEU A 121 -17.35 1.27 -7.80
N ALA A 122 -16.98 0.29 -6.98
CA ALA A 122 -17.84 -0.86 -6.68
C ALA A 122 -19.17 -0.43 -6.04
N VAL A 123 -19.15 0.52 -5.11
CA VAL A 123 -20.37 1.07 -4.49
C VAL A 123 -21.25 1.76 -5.54
N ILE A 124 -20.66 2.53 -6.46
CA ILE A 124 -21.40 3.22 -7.53
C ILE A 124 -22.00 2.23 -8.52
N THR A 125 -21.23 1.24 -8.99
CA THR A 125 -21.69 0.26 -9.97
C THR A 125 -22.68 -0.75 -9.38
N GLY A 126 -22.48 -1.12 -8.10
CA GLY A 126 -23.34 -2.00 -7.34
C GLY A 126 -24.68 -1.37 -6.94
N ASN A 127 -24.83 -0.05 -7.03
CA ASN A 127 -26.07 0.66 -6.73
C ASN A 127 -26.76 1.21 -7.99
N SER A 128 -26.64 0.49 -9.11
CA SER A 128 -27.27 0.89 -10.37
C SER A 128 -28.80 0.84 -10.28
N LYS A 129 -29.50 1.74 -10.98
CA LYS A 129 -30.97 1.70 -11.04
C LYS A 129 -31.45 0.49 -11.83
N ARG A 130 -32.57 -0.10 -11.38
CA ARG A 130 -33.26 -1.20 -12.08
C ARG A 130 -33.78 -0.72 -13.43
N LYS A 131 -33.55 -1.48 -14.50
CA LYS A 131 -34.12 -1.17 -15.81
C LYS A 131 -35.62 -1.47 -15.83
N LYS A 132 -36.40 -0.69 -16.58
CA LYS A 132 -37.83 -0.96 -16.77
C LYS A 132 -37.98 -2.38 -17.35
N TYR A 133 -38.87 -3.20 -16.77
CA TYR A 133 -39.12 -4.63 -17.11
C TYR A 133 -38.05 -5.66 -16.69
N GLU A 134 -36.95 -5.26 -16.04
CA GLU A 134 -35.97 -6.22 -15.51
C GLU A 134 -36.52 -6.94 -14.27
N ARG A 135 -36.37 -8.26 -14.12
CA ARG A 135 -36.79 -8.98 -12.89
C ARG A 135 -35.91 -8.57 -11.70
N ARG A 136 -36.48 -8.57 -10.48
CA ARG A 136 -35.75 -8.16 -9.25
C ARG A 136 -34.49 -9.00 -9.02
N ASP A 137 -34.57 -10.31 -9.20
CA ASP A 137 -33.44 -11.22 -8.96
C ASP A 137 -32.31 -11.00 -9.98
N ARG A 138 -32.65 -10.81 -11.27
CA ARG A 138 -31.66 -10.47 -12.30
C ARG A 138 -31.00 -9.12 -12.04
N HIS A 139 -31.74 -8.15 -11.51
CA HIS A 139 -31.18 -6.85 -11.14
C HIS A 139 -30.20 -6.97 -9.97
N ALA A 140 -30.56 -7.75 -8.94
CA ALA A 140 -29.69 -8.02 -7.80
C ALA A 140 -28.40 -8.74 -8.23
N GLU A 141 -28.51 -9.80 -9.03
CA GLU A 141 -27.37 -10.56 -9.55
C GLU A 141 -26.44 -9.68 -10.40
N ARG A 142 -26.99 -8.81 -11.26
CA ARG A 142 -26.21 -7.87 -12.07
C ARG A 142 -25.45 -6.87 -11.20
N ASN A 143 -26.10 -6.31 -10.19
CA ASN A 143 -25.48 -5.35 -9.27
C ASN A 143 -24.38 -6.01 -8.43
N GLU A 144 -24.60 -7.23 -7.95
CA GLU A 144 -23.59 -8.01 -7.22
C GLU A 144 -22.37 -8.32 -8.10
N LYS A 145 -22.60 -8.81 -9.33
CA LYS A 145 -21.51 -9.06 -10.29
C LYS A 145 -20.72 -7.78 -10.61
N ALA A 146 -21.39 -6.65 -10.76
CA ALA A 146 -20.74 -5.37 -11.04
C ALA A 146 -19.93 -4.85 -9.82
N PHE A 147 -20.45 -5.04 -8.61
CA PHE A 147 -19.76 -4.72 -7.36
C PHE A 147 -18.49 -5.57 -7.19
N ILE A 148 -18.63 -6.90 -7.28
CA ILE A 148 -17.52 -7.85 -7.13
C ILE A 148 -16.48 -7.63 -8.24
N GLY A 149 -16.93 -7.43 -9.49
CA GLY A 149 -16.03 -7.18 -10.62
C GLY A 149 -15.15 -5.94 -10.42
N ALA A 150 -15.74 -4.83 -9.97
CA ALA A 150 -15.00 -3.60 -9.70
C ALA A 150 -14.00 -3.74 -8.53
N LEU A 151 -14.36 -4.49 -7.48
CA LEU A 151 -13.43 -4.82 -6.39
C LEU A 151 -12.26 -5.69 -6.87
N LEU A 152 -12.56 -6.75 -7.61
CA LEU A 152 -11.54 -7.69 -8.10
C LEU A 152 -10.49 -6.99 -8.97
N VAL A 153 -10.89 -6.04 -9.83
CA VAL A 153 -9.95 -5.26 -10.64
C VAL A 153 -8.95 -4.51 -9.76
N GLY A 154 -9.42 -3.83 -8.71
CA GLY A 154 -8.53 -3.09 -7.80
C GLY A 154 -7.62 -3.99 -6.98
N PHE A 155 -8.14 -5.13 -6.49
CA PHE A 155 -7.35 -6.13 -5.78
C PHE A 155 -6.27 -6.74 -6.65
N GLU A 156 -6.58 -7.09 -7.90
CA GLU A 156 -5.63 -7.71 -8.82
C GLU A 156 -4.52 -6.73 -9.23
N LEU A 157 -4.86 -5.46 -9.47
CA LEU A 157 -3.89 -4.38 -9.72
C LEU A 157 -2.93 -4.21 -8.53
N SER A 158 -3.49 -4.16 -7.32
CA SER A 158 -2.72 -4.04 -6.07
C SER A 158 -1.80 -5.23 -5.86
N ARG A 159 -2.32 -6.45 -6.07
CA ARG A 159 -1.56 -7.70 -5.94
C ARG A 159 -0.39 -7.76 -6.92
N ASN A 160 -0.62 -7.42 -8.18
CA ASN A 160 0.43 -7.44 -9.20
C ASN A 160 1.52 -6.41 -8.93
N LEU A 161 1.15 -5.21 -8.47
CA LEU A 161 2.11 -4.18 -8.07
C LEU A 161 2.98 -4.65 -6.89
N LEU A 162 2.37 -5.27 -5.87
CA LEU A 162 3.10 -5.79 -4.71
C LEU A 162 3.99 -6.97 -5.08
N ASN A 163 3.52 -7.87 -5.94
CA ASN A 163 4.30 -9.01 -6.43
C ASN A 163 5.54 -8.57 -7.23
N LEU A 164 5.44 -7.50 -8.01
CA LEU A 164 6.57 -6.93 -8.75
C LEU A 164 7.66 -6.39 -7.82
N CYS A 165 7.27 -5.90 -6.64
CA CYS A 165 8.17 -5.30 -5.66
C CYS A 165 8.59 -6.27 -4.54
N CYS A 166 8.17 -7.54 -4.58
CA CYS A 166 8.53 -8.57 -3.59
C CYS A 166 9.64 -9.48 -4.10
N LEU A 167 10.71 -9.61 -3.30
CA LEU A 167 11.80 -10.54 -3.60
C LEU A 167 11.39 -12.00 -3.39
N HIS A 168 10.72 -12.32 -2.27
CA HIS A 168 10.27 -13.67 -1.95
C HIS A 168 8.74 -13.71 -1.85
N LYS A 169 8.13 -14.72 -2.46
CA LYS A 169 6.67 -14.94 -2.41
C LYS A 169 6.27 -15.83 -1.23
N ASP A 170 6.85 -15.56 -0.07
CA ASP A 170 6.64 -16.28 1.17
C ASP A 170 6.47 -15.31 2.36
N PHE A 171 6.45 -15.83 3.59
CA PHE A 171 6.39 -15.03 4.82
C PHE A 171 7.70 -15.05 5.61
N SER A 172 8.83 -15.25 4.92
CA SER A 172 10.16 -15.38 5.53
C SER A 172 10.68 -14.05 6.10
N THR A 173 11.74 -14.11 6.90
CA THR A 173 12.47 -12.93 7.41
C THR A 173 13.92 -12.96 6.96
N PRO A 174 14.53 -11.79 6.68
CA PRO A 174 15.93 -11.74 6.27
C PRO A 174 16.83 -12.29 7.38
N SER A 175 17.84 -13.05 6.99
CA SER A 175 18.80 -13.66 7.91
C SER A 175 19.51 -12.59 8.76
N LYS A 176 19.92 -12.96 9.97
CA LYS A 176 20.71 -12.06 10.85
C LYS A 176 22.10 -11.77 10.26
N ASN A 177 22.67 -12.76 9.56
CA ASN A 177 23.96 -12.71 8.89
C ASN A 177 23.73 -12.93 7.40
N ILE A 178 24.10 -11.95 6.58
CA ILE A 178 24.06 -12.08 5.13
C ILE A 178 25.42 -12.67 4.74
N GLU A 179 25.50 -13.99 4.61
CA GLU A 179 26.56 -14.56 3.79
C GLU A 179 26.18 -14.25 2.35
N VAL A 180 26.89 -13.29 1.77
CA VAL A 180 26.72 -12.89 0.37
C VAL A 180 27.33 -13.98 -0.50
N ASN A 181 26.64 -15.11 -0.65
CA ASN A 181 26.86 -15.98 -1.81
C ASN A 181 25.99 -15.43 -2.94
N ARG A 182 26.49 -14.38 -3.60
CA ARG A 182 25.98 -13.91 -4.88
C ARG A 182 26.80 -14.61 -5.97
N SER A 183 26.23 -15.66 -6.56
CA SER A 183 26.64 -16.19 -7.86
C SER A 183 26.14 -15.28 -8.98
#